data_AF-A0A948YGB4-F1
#
_entry.id   AF-A0A948YGB4-F1
#
_cell.length_a   1.000
_cell.length_b   1.000
_cell.length_c   1.000
_cell.angle_alpha   90.00
_cell.angle_beta   90.00
_cell.angle_gamma   90.00
#
_symmetry.space_group_name_H-M   'P 1'
#
loop_
_entity.id
_entity.type
_entity.pdbx_description
1 polymer ?
#
loop_
_entity_poly.entity_id
_entity_poly.type
_entity_poly.pdbx_seq_one_letter_code
_entity_poly.pdbx_strand_id
1 'polypeptide(L)'
;MTFAILGGLLLNIGAYLTYKGRIYQAVIVYLFADLCWMIMAYVRDDMLGAFFIIVGTIFGFLAFMKMQRGEMNKSLNKEENDL
;
A
#
# COMPACT_ATOMS: atom_id res chain seq x y z
N MET A 1 -0.10 -18.71 10.53
CA MET A 1 -1.04 -17.85 11.28
C MET A 1 -0.37 -16.54 11.73
N THR A 2 0.86 -16.57 12.23
CA THR A 2 1.58 -15.39 12.76
C THR A 2 1.73 -14.22 11.78
N PHE A 3 2.09 -14.48 10.51
CA PHE A 3 2.25 -13.42 9.50
C PHE A 3 0.93 -12.73 9.10
N ALA A 4 -0.19 -13.46 9.13
CA ALA A 4 -1.50 -12.87 8.83
C ALA A 4 -1.91 -11.85 9.91
N ILE A 5 -1.66 -12.19 11.18
CA ILE A 5 -1.92 -11.32 12.33
C ILE A 5 -0.98 -10.09 12.28
N LEU A 6 0.29 -10.28 11.97
CA LEU A 6 1.25 -9.19 11.76
C LEU A 6 0.79 -8.22 10.66
N GLY A 7 0.37 -8.75 9.50
CA GLY A 7 -0.19 -7.94 8.41
C GLY A 7 -1.44 -7.16 8.86
N GLY A 8 -2.35 -7.82 9.59
CA GLY A 8 -3.53 -7.15 10.15
C GLY A 8 -3.19 -6.03 11.15
N LEU A 9 -2.15 -6.20 11.97
CA LEU A 9 -1.70 -5.18 12.91
C LEU A 9 -1.06 -3.98 12.18
N LEU A 10 -0.25 -4.26 11.15
CA LEU A 10 0.29 -3.23 10.25
C LEU A 10 -0.82 -2.44 9.57
N LEU A 11 -1.90 -3.09 9.10
CA LEU A 11 -3.05 -2.38 8.51
C LEU A 11 -3.70 -1.39 9.49
N ASN A 12 -3.84 -1.77 10.77
CA ASN A 12 -4.40 -0.87 11.78
C ASN A 12 -3.49 0.34 12.02
N ILE A 13 -2.16 0.13 12.05
CA ILE A 13 -1.19 1.22 12.16
C ILE A 13 -1.26 2.14 10.92
N GLY A 14 -1.34 1.57 9.73
CA GLY A 14 -1.50 2.33 8.47
C GLY A 14 -2.80 3.13 8.44
N ALA A 15 -3.91 2.57 8.94
CA ALA A 15 -5.19 3.27 9.05
C ALA A 15 -5.10 4.47 10.01
N TYR A 16 -4.42 4.28 11.15
CA TYR A 16 -4.16 5.37 12.10
C TYR A 16 -3.28 6.48 11.50
N LEU A 17 -2.25 6.12 10.74
CA LEU A 17 -1.38 7.09 10.05
C LEU A 17 -2.15 7.86 8.96
N THR A 18 -3.04 7.18 8.23
CA THR A 18 -3.94 7.81 7.27
C THR A 18 -4.87 8.80 7.95
N TYR A 19 -5.46 8.43 9.08
CA TYR A 19 -6.30 9.32 9.89
C TYR A 19 -5.57 10.59 10.35
N LYS A 20 -4.27 10.48 10.65
CA LYS A 20 -3.40 11.64 10.98
C LYS A 20 -2.94 12.46 9.77
N GLY A 21 -3.38 12.14 8.55
CA GLY A 21 -2.96 12.82 7.32
C GLY A 21 -1.56 12.45 6.84
N ARG A 22 -0.92 11.43 7.42
CA ARG A 22 0.42 10.96 7.02
C ARG A 22 0.32 9.85 5.97
N ILE A 23 -0.28 10.16 4.84
CA ILE A 23 -0.62 9.19 3.78
C ILE A 23 0.63 8.45 3.28
N TYR A 24 1.77 9.14 3.10
CA TYR A 24 3.01 8.50 2.68
C TYR A 24 3.49 7.39 3.62
N GLN A 25 3.44 7.64 4.93
CA GLN A 25 3.86 6.65 5.93
C GLN A 25 2.85 5.49 5.97
N ALA A 26 1.56 5.77 5.82
CA ALA A 26 0.53 4.75 5.75
C ALA A 26 0.71 3.80 4.55
N VAL A 27 0.99 4.35 3.36
CA VAL A 27 1.22 3.55 2.15
C VAL A 27 2.43 2.61 2.33
N ILE A 28 3.53 3.09 2.92
CA ILE A 28 4.69 2.23 3.22
C ILE A 28 4.28 1.09 4.17
N VAL A 29 3.54 1.39 5.24
CA VAL A 29 3.09 0.38 6.20
C VAL A 29 2.16 -0.66 5.54
N TYR A 30 1.30 -0.23 4.60
CA TYR A 30 0.46 -1.13 3.82
C TYR A 30 1.27 -2.04 2.89
N LEU A 31 2.31 -1.53 2.24
CA LEU A 31 3.21 -2.36 1.43
C LEU A 31 3.93 -3.43 2.28
N PHE A 32 4.30 -3.11 3.53
CA PHE A 32 4.83 -4.10 4.47
C PHE A 32 3.79 -5.14 4.91
N ALA A 33 2.53 -4.73 5.08
CA ALA A 33 1.44 -5.67 5.36
C ALA A 33 1.23 -6.65 4.20
N ASP A 34 1.26 -6.16 2.95
CA ASP A 34 1.13 -6.98 1.75
C ASP A 34 2.27 -8.01 1.66
N LEU A 35 3.51 -7.62 1.97
CA LEU A 35 4.65 -8.57 2.03
C LEU A 35 4.41 -9.70 3.04
N CYS A 36 3.83 -9.39 4.21
CA CYS A 36 3.49 -10.40 5.21
C CYS A 36 2.45 -11.38 4.69
N TRP A 37 1.45 -10.88 3.96
CA TRP A 37 0.38 -11.70 3.39
C TRP A 37 0.84 -12.46 2.15
N MET A 38 1.77 -11.94 1.37
CA MET A 38 2.40 -12.64 0.25
C MET A 38 3.16 -13.88 0.74
N ILE A 39 3.97 -13.74 1.80
CA ILE A 39 4.67 -14.86 2.44
C ILE A 39 3.66 -15.88 2.98
N MET A 40 2.54 -15.41 3.56
CA MET A 40 1.50 -16.29 4.09
C MET A 40 0.75 -17.05 2.99
N ALA A 41 0.44 -16.42 1.85
CA ALA A 41 -0.19 -17.05 0.70
C ALA A 41 0.72 -18.12 0.09
N TYR A 42 2.02 -17.84 -0.03
CA TYR A 42 3.02 -18.81 -0.47
C TYR A 42 3.09 -20.04 0.45
N VAL A 43 3.10 -19.83 1.77
CA VAL A 43 3.11 -20.93 2.77
C VAL A 43 1.81 -21.75 2.74
N ARG A 44 0.70 -21.15 2.31
CA ARG A 44 -0.61 -21.83 2.20
C ARG A 44 -0.89 -22.46 0.84
N ASP A 45 0.08 -22.42 -0.08
CA ASP A 45 -0.07 -22.89 -1.46
C ASP A 45 -1.22 -22.18 -2.22
N ASP A 46 -1.59 -20.98 -1.77
CA ASP A 46 -2.61 -20.16 -2.40
C ASP A 46 -1.97 -19.26 -3.47
N MET A 47 -1.64 -19.89 -4.60
CA MET A 47 -0.99 -19.24 -5.73
C MET A 47 -1.84 -18.12 -6.34
N LEU A 48 -3.16 -18.25 -6.29
CA LEU A 48 -4.09 -17.27 -6.84
C LEU A 48 -4.18 -16.03 -5.92
N GLY A 49 -4.25 -16.25 -4.60
CA GLY A 49 -4.13 -15.18 -3.60
C GLY A 49 -2.78 -14.47 -3.68
N ALA A 50 -1.68 -15.22 -3.80
CA ALA A 50 -0.35 -14.66 -3.95
C ALA A 50 -0.22 -13.77 -5.20
N PHE A 51 -0.79 -14.21 -6.34
CA PHE A 51 -0.79 -13.42 -7.58
C PHE A 51 -1.51 -12.08 -7.40
N PHE A 52 -2.71 -12.08 -6.81
CA PHE A 52 -3.44 -10.83 -6.56
C PHE A 52 -2.70 -9.89 -5.61
N ILE A 53 -2.08 -10.43 -4.56
CA ILE A 53 -1.27 -9.63 -3.63
C ILE A 53 -0.09 -9.01 -4.38
N ILE A 54 0.66 -9.78 -5.18
CA ILE A 54 1.79 -9.27 -5.96
C ILE A 54 1.36 -8.12 -6.88
N VAL A 55 0.29 -8.31 -7.64
CA VAL A 55 -0.24 -7.27 -8.54
C VAL A 55 -0.65 -6.02 -7.74
N GLY A 56 -1.35 -6.20 -6.63
CA GLY A 56 -1.75 -5.12 -5.73
C GLY A 56 -0.56 -4.35 -5.16
N THR A 57 0.48 -5.05 -4.70
CA THR A 57 1.71 -4.44 -4.16
C THR A 57 2.45 -3.65 -5.23
N ILE A 58 2.51 -4.14 -6.48
CA ILE A 58 3.13 -3.39 -7.59
C ILE A 58 2.37 -2.10 -7.85
N PHE A 59 1.04 -2.13 -7.94
CA PHE A 59 0.24 -0.92 -8.10
C PHE A 59 0.36 0.04 -6.91
N GLY A 60 0.38 -0.47 -5.68
CA GLY A 60 0.60 0.31 -4.47
C GLY A 60 1.99 0.98 -4.47
N PHE A 61 3.01 0.28 -4.94
CA PHE A 61 4.37 0.81 -5.07
C PHE A 61 4.46 1.88 -6.16
N LEU A 62 3.81 1.68 -7.31
CA LEU A 62 3.72 2.71 -8.35
C LEU A 62 3.00 3.96 -7.85
N ALA A 63 1.90 3.80 -7.10
CA ALA A 63 1.20 4.89 -6.46
C ALA A 63 2.10 5.64 -5.46
N PHE A 64 2.85 4.90 -4.62
CA PHE A 64 3.84 5.47 -3.72
C PHE A 64 4.90 6.29 -4.47
N MET A 65 5.47 5.75 -5.55
CA MET A 65 6.45 6.44 -6.38
C MET A 65 5.89 7.72 -6.99
N LYS A 66 4.66 7.69 -7.50
CA LYS A 66 3.97 8.86 -8.07
C LYS A 66 3.70 9.92 -7.02
N MET A 67 3.32 9.52 -5.81
CA MET A 67 3.20 10.43 -4.67
C MET A 67 4.58 11.02 -4.32
N GLN A 68 5.64 10.21 -4.21
CA GLN A 68 6.96 10.66 -3.74
C GLN A 68 7.61 11.66 -4.70
N ARG A 69 7.39 11.52 -6.00
CA ARG A 69 7.85 12.48 -7.02
C ARG A 69 7.16 13.84 -6.96
N GLY A 70 6.13 14.01 -6.14
CA GLY A 70 5.33 15.24 -6.08
C GLY A 70 4.49 15.49 -7.34
N GLU A 71 4.47 14.55 -8.28
CA GLU A 71 3.68 14.62 -9.52
C GLU A 71 2.18 14.71 -9.22
N MET A 72 1.73 14.15 -8.09
CA MET A 72 0.35 14.26 -7.65
C MET A 72 -0.04 15.70 -7.26
N ASN A 73 0.89 16.45 -6.64
CA ASN A 73 0.69 17.86 -6.33
C ASN A 73 0.69 18.72 -7.60
N LYS A 74 1.50 18.31 -8.59
CA LYS A 74 1.60 18.99 -9.88
C LYS A 74 0.39 18.74 -10.79
N SER A 75 -0.27 17.58 -10.69
CA SER A 75 -1.51 17.29 -11.43
C SER A 75 -2.73 17.98 -10.80
N LEU A 76 -2.82 18.02 -9.45
CA LEU A 76 -3.89 18.71 -8.73
C LEU A 76 -3.94 20.21 -9.07
N ASN A 77 -2.80 20.91 -9.05
CA ASN A 77 -2.73 22.34 -9.41
C ASN A 77 -2.80 22.62 -10.92
N LYS A 78 -2.68 21.60 -11.77
CA LYS A 78 -2.82 21.78 -13.22
C LYS A 78 -4.28 21.83 -13.63
N GLU A 79 -5.12 20.97 -13.04
CA GLU A 79 -6.58 21.01 -13.24
C GLU A 79 -7.21 22.31 -12.70
N GLU A 80 -6.67 22.88 -11.61
CA GLU A 80 -7.18 24.15 -11.05
C GLU A 80 -6.87 25.38 -11.92
N ASN A 81 -5.87 25.33 -12.80
CA ASN A 81 -5.51 26.45 -13.70
C ASN A 81 -6.12 26.33 -15.12
N ASP A 82 -6.83 25.22 -15.41
CA ASP A 82 -7.49 24.98 -16.70
C ASP A 82 -9.02 25.12 -16.61
N LEU A 83 -9.55 25.66 -15.50
CA LEU A 83 -10.96 26.01 -15.24
C LEU A 83 -11.13 27.53 -15.10
#